data_AF-A0A942I1H5-F1
#
_entry.id   AF-A0A942I1H5-F1
#
_cell.length_a   1.000
_cell.length_b   1.000
_cell.length_c   1.000
_cell.angle_alpha   90.00
_cell.angle_beta   90.00
_cell.angle_gamma   90.00
#
_symmetry.space_group_name_H-M   'P 1'
#
loop_
_entity.id
_entity.type
_entity.pdbx_description
1 polymer ?
#
loop_
_entity_poly.entity_id
_entity_poly.type
_entity_poly.pdbx_seq_one_letter_code
_entity_poly.pdbx_strand_id
1 'polypeptide(L)'
;MGFMKNAKVYLYILAAAVALSACAKRDNEFAARKNGAGAPIVNGQQAANADAAAAAAGYTVDIMGIQQPVQSGGGLSVTSTISVNSKNYQINTTHYQIGQVSSTSATFDGATFQVSGVCGSETCSPYYLVIEISRGNQRIKQMAMRKYFYYTNANSNRDMAMSLGANEFMSIQDIINTFDQAVVQ
;
A
#
# COMPACT_ATOMS: atom_id res chain seq x y z
N MET A 1 -67.26 -0.81 -37.02
CA MET A 1 -67.73 0.43 -36.36
C MET A 1 -67.61 0.17 -34.87
N GLY A 2 -66.65 0.67 -34.10
CA GLY A 2 -66.05 2.01 -34.07
C GLY A 2 -66.47 2.66 -32.75
N PHE A 3 -65.59 2.71 -31.76
CA PHE A 3 -65.19 3.91 -30.99
C PHE A 3 -64.53 3.55 -29.65
N MET A 4 -63.29 4.03 -29.49
CA MET A 4 -62.50 4.08 -28.27
C MET A 4 -63.13 5.01 -27.22
N LYS A 5 -62.79 4.80 -25.92
CA LYS A 5 -62.30 5.89 -25.04
C LYS A 5 -61.75 5.35 -23.70
N ASN A 6 -60.44 5.51 -23.55
CA ASN A 6 -59.68 5.93 -22.36
C ASN A 6 -60.25 5.68 -20.95
N ALA A 7 -59.52 4.90 -20.16
CA ALA A 7 -59.29 5.21 -18.75
C ALA A 7 -57.85 4.81 -18.36
N LYS A 8 -56.96 5.80 -18.37
CA LYS A 8 -55.65 5.74 -17.72
C LYS A 8 -55.89 5.77 -16.20
N VAL A 9 -55.59 4.69 -15.49
CA VAL A 9 -55.47 4.73 -14.01
C VAL A 9 -54.25 3.90 -13.60
N TYR A 10 -53.17 4.66 -13.35
CA TYR A 10 -52.09 4.45 -12.40
C TYR A 10 -52.08 3.14 -11.61
N LEU A 11 -51.07 2.31 -11.87
CA LEU A 11 -50.55 1.34 -10.90
C LEU A 11 -49.02 1.37 -10.93
N TYR A 12 -48.48 2.49 -10.45
CA TYR A 12 -47.07 2.62 -10.06
C TYR A 12 -46.99 2.42 -8.55
N ILE A 13 -46.86 1.16 -8.10
CA ILE A 13 -46.54 0.89 -6.69
C ILE A 13 -45.53 -0.27 -6.63
N LEU A 14 -44.42 0.02 -5.94
CA LEU A 14 -43.44 -0.88 -5.33
C LEU A 14 -42.41 -1.59 -6.24
N ALA A 15 -41.36 -0.86 -6.59
CA ALA A 15 -40.01 -1.42 -6.73
C ALA A 15 -38.99 -0.52 -6.00
N ALA A 16 -39.21 -0.28 -4.70
CA ALA A 16 -38.32 0.49 -3.83
C ALA A 16 -37.70 -0.39 -2.73
N ALA A 17 -37.26 -1.61 -3.08
CA ALA A 17 -36.70 -2.57 -2.14
C ALA A 17 -35.40 -3.24 -2.63
N VAL A 18 -34.60 -2.55 -3.47
CA VAL A 18 -33.27 -3.04 -3.89
C VAL A 18 -32.14 -2.07 -3.50
N ALA A 19 -32.46 -0.93 -2.86
CA ALA A 19 -31.46 0.09 -2.50
C ALA A 19 -30.98 0.04 -1.03
N LEU A 20 -31.42 -0.95 -0.23
CA LEU A 20 -31.06 -1.03 1.20
C LEU A 20 -29.98 -2.07 1.54
N SER A 21 -29.56 -2.91 0.59
CA SER A 21 -28.46 -3.86 0.80
C SER A 21 -27.08 -3.33 0.35
N ALA A 22 -27.03 -2.17 -0.30
CA ALA A 22 -25.78 -1.55 -0.75
C ALA A 22 -25.06 -0.73 0.35
N CYS A 23 -25.74 -0.41 1.46
CA CYS A 23 -25.16 0.40 2.53
C CYS A 23 -24.61 -0.43 3.71
N ALA A 24 -24.96 -1.72 3.83
CA ALA A 24 -24.55 -2.55 4.97
C ALA A 24 -23.17 -3.23 4.79
N LYS A 25 -22.53 -3.07 3.63
CA LYS A 25 -21.24 -3.73 3.32
C LYS A 25 -20.02 -2.82 3.45
N ARG A 26 -20.24 -1.51 3.57
CA ARG A 26 -19.15 -0.51 3.58
C ARG A 26 -18.48 -0.38 4.95
N ASP A 27 -19.15 -0.77 6.02
CA ASP A 27 -18.63 -0.65 7.39
C ASP A 27 -17.62 -1.77 7.74
N ASN A 28 -17.59 -2.86 6.98
CA ASN A 28 -16.65 -3.97 7.16
C ASN A 28 -15.41 -3.88 6.25
N GLU A 29 -15.40 -3.02 5.23
CA GLU A 29 -14.20 -2.72 4.42
C GLU A 29 -13.17 -1.86 5.19
N PHE A 30 -13.59 -1.27 6.32
CA PHE A 30 -12.71 -0.64 7.30
C PHE A 30 -12.18 -1.60 8.38
N ALA A 31 -12.41 -2.92 8.26
CA ALA A 31 -11.57 -3.88 8.97
C ALA A 31 -10.12 -3.53 8.61
N ALA A 32 -9.31 -3.17 9.61
CA ALA A 32 -7.99 -2.57 9.41
C ALA A 32 -7.16 -3.45 8.44
N ARG A 33 -7.09 -3.03 7.17
CA ARG A 33 -6.35 -3.75 6.14
C ARG A 33 -4.89 -3.80 6.57
N LYS A 34 -4.25 -4.92 6.32
CA LYS A 34 -2.82 -5.11 6.60
C LYS A 34 -2.11 -5.47 5.30
N ASN A 35 -0.85 -5.06 5.18
CA ASN A 35 0.02 -5.57 4.13
C ASN A 35 0.52 -6.98 4.48
N GLY A 36 1.30 -7.58 3.59
CA GLY A 36 1.88 -8.92 3.74
C GLY A 36 2.78 -9.07 4.98
N ALA A 37 3.36 -7.97 5.46
CA ALA A 37 4.14 -7.90 6.69
C ALA A 37 3.28 -7.77 7.97
N GLY A 38 1.96 -7.67 7.84
CA GLY A 38 1.02 -7.51 8.96
C GLY A 38 0.88 -6.07 9.47
N ALA A 39 1.48 -5.07 8.81
CA ALA A 39 1.38 -3.67 9.18
C ALA A 39 0.04 -3.06 8.71
N PRO A 40 -0.65 -2.27 9.55
CA PRO A 40 -1.88 -1.61 9.17
C PRO A 40 -1.67 -0.64 8.00
N ILE A 41 -2.59 -0.69 7.03
CA ILE A 41 -2.61 0.19 5.86
C ILE A 41 -3.37 1.46 6.20
N VAL A 42 -2.68 2.61 6.20
CA VAL A 42 -3.26 3.90 6.62
C VAL A 42 -4.19 4.52 5.57
N ASN A 43 -4.09 4.10 4.31
CA ASN A 43 -4.91 4.59 3.20
C ASN A 43 -5.73 3.46 2.55
N GLY A 44 -6.50 2.73 3.36
CA GLY A 44 -7.13 1.45 3.01
C GLY A 44 -7.87 1.41 1.66
N GLN A 45 -8.71 2.40 1.35
CA GLN A 45 -9.44 2.45 0.07
C GLN A 45 -8.52 2.72 -1.12
N GLN A 46 -7.63 3.71 -1.01
CA GLN A 46 -6.66 4.05 -2.05
C GLN A 46 -5.75 2.86 -2.34
N ALA A 47 -5.27 2.19 -1.29
CA ALA A 47 -4.47 0.97 -1.42
C ALA A 47 -5.24 -0.13 -2.15
N ALA A 48 -6.55 -0.30 -1.90
CA ALA A 48 -7.36 -1.35 -2.54
C ALA A 48 -7.48 -1.09 -4.04
N ASN A 49 -7.67 0.19 -4.40
CA ASN A 49 -7.73 0.62 -5.78
C ASN A 49 -6.37 0.44 -6.47
N ALA A 50 -5.26 0.75 -5.78
CA ALA A 50 -3.90 0.54 -6.28
C ALA A 50 -3.59 -0.95 -6.49
N ASP A 51 -3.99 -1.81 -5.56
CA ASP A 51 -3.86 -3.27 -5.68
C ASP A 51 -4.63 -3.81 -6.88
N ALA A 52 -5.90 -3.40 -7.04
CA ALA A 52 -6.73 -3.82 -8.16
C ALA A 52 -6.16 -3.35 -9.52
N ALA A 53 -5.66 -2.11 -9.59
CA ALA A 53 -5.03 -1.58 -10.80
C ALA A 53 -3.73 -2.31 -11.14
N ALA A 54 -2.89 -2.61 -10.15
CA ALA A 54 -1.67 -3.40 -10.35
C ALA A 54 -1.98 -4.83 -10.80
N ALA A 55 -2.99 -5.47 -10.20
CA ALA A 55 -3.44 -6.80 -10.59
C ALA A 55 -3.96 -6.82 -12.03
N ALA A 56 -4.71 -5.80 -12.46
CA ALA A 56 -5.13 -5.64 -13.85
C ALA A 56 -3.95 -5.46 -14.82
N ALA A 57 -2.83 -4.91 -14.36
CA ALA A 57 -1.57 -4.83 -15.10
C ALA A 57 -0.72 -6.12 -15.05
N GLY A 58 -1.20 -7.16 -14.36
CA GLY A 58 -0.53 -8.46 -14.23
C GLY A 58 0.43 -8.57 -13.03
N TYR A 59 0.32 -7.69 -12.04
CA TYR A 59 1.21 -7.64 -10.89
C TYR A 59 0.43 -7.73 -9.57
N THR A 60 0.65 -8.82 -8.83
CA THR A 60 0.28 -8.90 -7.41
C THR A 60 1.54 -8.69 -6.59
N VAL A 61 1.62 -7.57 -5.89
CA VAL A 61 2.86 -7.12 -5.23
C VAL A 61 2.59 -6.61 -3.83
N ASP A 62 3.44 -6.99 -2.89
CA ASP A 62 3.31 -6.56 -1.50
C ASP A 62 4.65 -6.59 -0.75
N ILE A 63 4.74 -5.85 0.36
CA ILE A 63 5.86 -5.90 1.31
C ILE A 63 5.55 -7.00 2.32
N MET A 64 6.37 -8.06 2.32
CA MET A 64 6.19 -9.22 3.19
C MET A 64 6.93 -9.09 4.52
N GLY A 65 7.94 -8.21 4.58
CA GLY A 65 8.67 -7.97 5.82
C GLY A 65 9.90 -7.11 5.61
N ILE A 66 10.39 -6.55 6.71
CA ILE A 66 11.64 -5.80 6.76
C ILE A 66 12.42 -6.35 7.94
N GLN A 67 13.63 -6.85 7.68
CA GLN A 67 14.50 -7.43 8.69
C GLN A 67 15.19 -6.35 9.52
N GLN A 68 15.58 -6.72 10.74
CA GLN A 68 16.34 -5.82 11.61
C GLN A 68 17.64 -5.35 10.93
N PRO A 69 18.04 -4.08 11.08
CA PRO A 69 19.28 -3.57 10.53
C PRO A 69 20.46 -4.35 11.07
N VAL A 70 21.38 -4.73 10.17
CA VAL A 70 22.63 -5.41 10.53
C VAL A 70 23.80 -4.51 10.19
N GLN A 71 24.80 -4.45 11.06
CA GLN A 71 26.06 -3.76 10.76
C GLN A 71 26.73 -4.47 9.58
N SER A 72 27.01 -3.72 8.51
CA SER A 72 27.67 -4.24 7.32
C SER A 72 28.70 -3.22 6.83
N GLY A 73 29.97 -3.51 7.06
CA GLY A 73 31.05 -2.54 6.81
C GLY A 73 30.86 -1.28 7.66
N GLY A 74 30.97 -0.10 7.03
CA GLY A 74 30.83 1.20 7.67
C GLY A 74 29.39 1.69 7.87
N GLY A 75 28.37 0.89 7.59
CA GLY A 75 26.97 1.31 7.68
C GLY A 75 26.02 0.20 8.13
N LEU A 76 24.73 0.52 8.18
CA LEU A 76 23.65 -0.40 8.48
C LEU A 76 23.00 -0.89 7.18
N SER A 77 22.91 -2.21 7.01
CA SER A 77 22.17 -2.83 5.92
C SER A 77 20.79 -3.28 6.40
N VAL A 78 19.76 -2.99 5.61
CA VAL A 78 18.37 -3.38 5.89
C VAL A 78 17.86 -4.22 4.72
N THR A 79 17.42 -5.44 5.01
CA THR A 79 16.86 -6.37 4.02
C THR A 79 15.34 -6.32 4.05
N SER A 80 14.73 -5.99 2.92
CA SER A 80 13.29 -6.00 2.71
C SER A 80 12.89 -7.20 1.85
N THR A 81 11.82 -7.90 2.25
CA THR A 81 11.22 -8.99 1.47
C THR A 81 9.97 -8.49 0.77
N ILE A 82 9.92 -8.66 -0.55
CA ILE A 82 8.82 -8.22 -1.40
C ILE A 82 8.27 -9.44 -2.12
N SER A 83 6.94 -9.58 -2.11
CA SER A 83 6.26 -10.58 -2.95
C SER A 83 5.94 -9.97 -4.30
N VAL A 84 6.22 -10.70 -5.37
CA VAL A 84 5.81 -10.38 -6.75
C VAL A 84 5.23 -11.66 -7.34
N ASN A 85 3.95 -11.63 -7.68
CA ASN A 85 3.22 -12.77 -8.26
C ASN A 85 3.43 -14.08 -7.49
N SER A 86 3.36 -14.01 -6.15
CA SER A 86 3.56 -15.13 -5.21
C SER A 86 5.00 -15.64 -5.06
N LYS A 87 5.99 -14.96 -5.64
CA LYS A 87 7.42 -15.23 -5.41
C LYS A 87 8.00 -14.15 -4.51
N ASN A 88 8.86 -14.55 -3.56
CA ASN A 88 9.50 -13.62 -2.64
C ASN A 88 10.91 -13.27 -3.10
N TYR A 89 11.22 -11.98 -3.08
CA TYR A 89 12.51 -11.42 -3.43
C TYR A 89 13.05 -10.60 -2.27
N GLN A 90 14.36 -10.66 -2.06
CA GLN A 90 15.05 -9.86 -1.05
C GLN A 90 15.77 -8.71 -1.72
N ILE A 91 15.65 -7.52 -1.13
CA ILE A 91 16.32 -6.31 -1.60
C ILE A 91 16.95 -5.62 -0.40
N ASN A 92 18.20 -5.18 -0.57
CA ASN A 92 18.97 -4.56 0.48
C ASN A 92 19.14 -3.06 0.21
N THR A 93 19.00 -2.26 1.25
CA THR A 93 19.47 -0.87 1.27
C THR A 93 20.58 -0.73 2.33
N THR A 94 21.50 0.21 2.12
CA THR A 94 22.63 0.46 3.03
C THR A 94 22.69 1.93 3.41
N HIS A 95 22.78 2.21 4.70
CA HIS A 95 22.74 3.56 5.27
C HIS A 95 23.98 3.81 6.12
N TYR A 96 24.67 4.90 5.82
CA TYR A 96 25.88 5.31 6.54
C TYR A 96 25.60 6.45 7.53
N GLN A 97 24.47 7.13 7.39
CA GLN A 97 24.05 8.24 8.24
C GLN A 97 22.52 8.35 8.30
N ILE A 98 22.02 9.02 9.35
CA ILE A 98 20.60 9.30 9.54
C ILE A 98 20.09 10.17 8.38
N GLY A 99 18.85 9.93 7.94
CA GLY A 99 18.21 10.71 6.88
C GLY A 99 18.76 10.44 5.47
N GLN A 100 19.81 9.64 5.32
CA GLN A 100 20.31 9.24 4.02
C GLN A 100 19.28 8.35 3.30
N VAL A 101 18.84 8.81 2.14
CA VAL A 101 18.13 7.98 1.17
C VAL A 101 19.13 7.02 0.54
N SER A 102 18.88 5.73 0.71
CA SER A 102 19.61 4.66 0.03
C SER A 102 18.68 4.03 -0.99
N SER A 103 19.09 4.03 -2.26
CA SER A 103 18.26 3.54 -3.35
C SER A 103 18.93 2.41 -4.11
N THR A 104 18.13 1.44 -4.52
CA THR A 104 18.55 0.32 -5.37
C THR A 104 17.43 -0.01 -6.35
N SER A 105 17.78 -0.67 -7.44
CA SER A 105 16.82 -1.09 -8.45
C SER A 105 16.93 -2.59 -8.71
N ALA A 106 15.80 -3.23 -8.96
CA ALA A 106 15.74 -4.63 -9.37
C ALA A 106 14.65 -4.83 -10.42
N THR A 107 14.79 -5.88 -11.22
CA THR A 107 13.79 -6.25 -12.22
C THR A 107 13.22 -7.61 -11.90
N PHE A 108 11.90 -7.70 -11.72
CA PHE A 108 11.18 -8.95 -11.47
C PHE A 108 9.98 -9.04 -12.42
N ASP A 109 9.81 -10.19 -13.06
CA ASP A 109 8.70 -10.47 -13.98
C ASP A 109 8.49 -9.38 -15.06
N GLY A 110 9.57 -8.70 -15.48
CA GLY A 110 9.53 -7.64 -16.49
C GLY A 110 9.09 -6.25 -15.99
N ALA A 111 8.88 -6.08 -14.69
CA ALA A 111 8.72 -4.78 -14.05
C ALA A 111 10.02 -4.36 -13.33
N THR A 112 10.28 -3.06 -13.33
CA THR A 112 11.35 -2.41 -12.57
C THR A 112 10.80 -2.00 -11.21
N PHE A 113 11.53 -2.37 -10.17
CA PHE A 113 11.28 -2.04 -8.78
C PHE A 113 12.37 -1.08 -8.33
N GLN A 114 12.01 0.19 -8.16
CA GLN A 114 12.89 1.18 -7.55
C GLN A 114 12.62 1.21 -6.06
N VAL A 115 13.61 0.82 -5.27
CA VAL A 115 13.47 0.70 -3.82
C VAL A 115 14.33 1.76 -3.17
N SER A 116 13.73 2.54 -2.28
CA SER A 116 14.40 3.56 -1.50
C SER A 116 14.11 3.35 -0.02
N GLY A 117 15.16 3.37 0.79
CA GLY A 117 15.09 3.30 2.24
C GLY A 117 15.59 4.59 2.89
N VAL A 118 15.12 4.91 4.09
CA VAL A 118 15.65 5.97 4.95
C VAL A 118 15.65 5.52 6.41
N CYS A 119 16.76 5.74 7.11
CA CYS A 119 16.86 5.56 8.55
C CYS A 119 16.49 6.86 9.27
N GLY A 120 15.46 6.83 10.12
CA GLY A 120 15.04 7.96 10.94
C GLY A 120 15.86 8.17 12.21
N SER A 121 16.75 7.24 12.54
CA SER A 121 17.65 7.30 13.70
C SER A 121 18.95 6.52 13.44
N GLU A 122 19.92 6.62 14.34
CA GLU A 122 21.24 5.94 14.24
C GLU A 122 21.13 4.42 14.15
N THR A 123 20.05 3.85 14.66
CA THR A 123 19.76 2.41 14.65
C THR A 123 18.77 2.01 13.58
N CYS A 124 18.43 2.93 12.68
CA CYS A 124 17.42 2.75 11.64
C CYS A 124 16.04 2.35 12.19
N SER A 125 15.63 2.90 13.32
CA SER A 125 14.28 2.71 13.85
C SER A 125 13.71 4.05 14.32
N PRO A 126 12.75 4.66 13.58
CA PRO A 126 12.04 4.08 12.45
C PRO A 126 12.89 3.92 11.19
N TYR A 127 12.53 2.93 10.37
CA TYR A 127 12.98 2.76 8.99
C TYR A 127 11.80 2.98 8.05
N TYR A 128 12.02 3.76 7.01
CA TYR A 128 11.03 4.05 5.98
C TYR A 128 11.47 3.38 4.69
N LEU A 129 10.58 2.59 4.10
CA LEU A 129 10.76 1.90 2.83
C LEU A 129 9.76 2.45 1.83
N VAL A 130 10.21 2.73 0.61
CA VAL A 130 9.38 3.07 -0.54
C VAL A 130 9.79 2.18 -1.69
N ILE A 131 8.80 1.56 -2.34
CA ILE A 131 8.99 0.72 -3.52
C ILE A 131 8.08 1.26 -4.62
N GLU A 132 8.69 1.73 -5.69
CA GLU A 132 8.02 2.16 -6.90
C GLU A 132 8.12 1.07 -7.96
N ILE A 133 6.99 0.74 -8.58
CA ILE A 133 6.89 -0.33 -9.56
C ILE A 133 6.50 0.28 -10.89
N SER A 134 7.29 -0.01 -11.92
CA SER A 134 7.02 0.44 -13.29
C SER A 134 7.27 -0.67 -14.30
N ARG A 135 6.64 -0.56 -15.47
CA ARG A 135 6.92 -1.41 -16.64
C ARG A 135 7.15 -0.51 -17.84
N GLY A 136 8.38 -0.51 -18.35
CA GLY A 136 8.82 0.53 -19.28
C GLY A 136 8.66 1.92 -18.65
N ASN A 137 7.95 2.82 -19.33
CA ASN A 137 7.71 4.18 -18.84
C ASN A 137 6.42 4.32 -18.02
N GLN A 138 5.67 3.23 -17.82
CA GLN A 138 4.40 3.26 -17.12
C GLN A 138 4.58 2.93 -15.63
N ARG A 139 4.19 3.85 -14.76
CA ARG A 139 4.02 3.60 -13.31
C ARG A 139 2.86 2.65 -13.09
N ILE A 140 3.02 1.72 -12.15
CA ILE A 140 2.01 0.71 -11.82
C ILE A 140 1.47 0.98 -10.42
N LYS A 141 2.37 0.97 -9.43
CA LYS A 141 2.01 1.06 -8.01
C LYS A 141 3.21 1.52 -7.20
N GLN A 142 2.96 2.29 -6.15
CA GLN A 142 3.94 2.60 -5.12
C GLN A 142 3.47 1.98 -3.80
N MET A 143 4.38 1.36 -3.08
CA MET A 143 4.15 0.81 -1.75
C MET A 143 5.12 1.48 -0.81
N ALA A 144 4.66 1.79 0.39
CA ALA A 144 5.54 2.30 1.42
C ALA A 144 5.26 1.63 2.77
N MET A 145 6.29 1.54 3.59
CA MET A 145 6.17 1.00 4.94
C MET A 145 7.12 1.72 5.88
N ARG A 146 6.61 2.11 7.05
CA ARG A 146 7.43 2.48 8.21
C ARG A 146 7.52 1.30 9.15
N LYS A 147 8.73 0.95 9.58
CA LYS A 147 9.01 -0.13 10.53
C LYS A 147 9.75 0.40 11.74
N TYR A 148 9.34 -0.02 12.93
CA TYR A 148 10.14 0.09 14.15
C TYR A 148 10.71 -1.28 14.53
N PHE A 149 12.00 -1.33 14.88
CA PHE A 149 12.69 -2.60 15.19
C PHE A 149 12.78 -2.91 16.68
N TYR A 150 12.57 -1.93 17.55
CA TYR A 150 12.69 -2.08 19.00
C TYR A 150 11.50 -2.74 19.69
N TYR A 151 10.38 -2.90 19.00
CA TYR A 151 9.17 -3.51 19.56
C TYR A 151 9.07 -4.96 19.10
N THR A 152 9.24 -5.90 20.04
CA THR A 152 9.12 -7.35 19.81
C THR A 152 7.67 -7.85 19.92
N ASN A 153 6.74 -7.02 20.39
CA ASN A 153 5.34 -7.38 20.57
C ASN A 153 4.56 -7.16 19.28
N ALA A 154 3.92 -8.20 18.76
CA ALA A 154 3.14 -8.24 17.50
C ALA A 154 1.92 -7.27 17.44
N ASN A 155 1.72 -6.44 18.46
CA ASN A 155 0.60 -5.50 18.60
C ASN A 155 1.00 -4.02 18.42
N SER A 156 2.23 -3.71 18.02
CA SER A 156 2.59 -2.30 17.83
C SER A 156 1.95 -1.76 16.55
N ASN A 157 0.83 -1.04 16.69
CA ASN A 157 0.23 -0.12 15.69
C ASN A 157 1.21 1.01 15.23
N ARG A 158 2.52 0.82 15.41
CA ARG A 158 3.62 1.75 15.12
C ARG A 158 4.13 1.54 13.70
N ASP A 159 4.16 0.28 13.27
CA ASP A 159 4.39 -0.05 11.88
C ASP A 159 3.18 0.41 11.08
N MET A 160 3.43 0.97 9.91
CA MET A 160 2.38 1.49 9.04
C MET A 160 2.77 1.19 7.61
N ALA A 161 1.78 0.86 6.80
CA ALA A 161 1.94 0.68 5.38
C ALA A 161 1.00 1.61 4.62
N MET A 162 1.34 1.90 3.38
CA MET A 162 0.44 2.56 2.45
C MET A 162 0.69 2.05 1.04
N SER A 163 -0.31 2.16 0.18
CA SER A 163 -0.13 1.92 -1.23
C SER A 163 -0.86 2.93 -2.10
N LEU A 164 -0.22 3.35 -3.17
CA LEU A 164 -0.62 4.43 -4.06
C LEU A 164 -0.67 3.91 -5.49
N GLY A 165 -1.70 4.31 -6.22
CA GLY A 165 -1.85 3.99 -7.65
C GLY A 165 -0.87 4.77 -8.51
N ALA A 166 -0.79 4.43 -9.80
CA ALA A 166 0.16 5.00 -10.77
C ALA A 166 0.23 6.53 -10.81
N ASN A 167 -0.88 7.22 -10.54
CA ASN A 167 -1.00 8.68 -10.62
C ASN A 167 -0.85 9.38 -9.26
N GLU A 168 -0.56 8.63 -8.21
CA GLU A 168 -0.58 9.10 -6.82
C GLU A 168 0.81 9.01 -6.17
N PHE A 169 1.86 8.72 -6.94
CA PHE A 169 3.20 8.53 -6.40
C PHE A 169 3.68 9.78 -5.67
N MET A 170 4.22 9.55 -4.47
CA MET A 170 4.73 10.58 -3.59
C MET A 170 6.25 10.46 -3.49
N SER A 171 6.92 11.57 -3.16
CA SER A 171 8.33 11.49 -2.79
C SER A 171 8.50 10.75 -1.46
N ILE A 172 9.69 10.20 -1.22
CA ILE A 172 9.98 9.56 0.07
C ILE A 172 9.81 10.51 1.26
N GLN A 173 10.09 11.81 1.07
CA GLN A 173 9.89 12.81 2.11
C GLN A 173 8.40 13.04 2.43
N ASP A 174 7.55 13.10 1.40
CA ASP A 174 6.11 13.25 1.60
C ASP A 174 5.49 12.03 2.26
N ILE A 175 6.00 10.84 1.93
CA ILE A 175 5.62 9.58 2.59
C ILE A 175 6.02 9.61 4.07
N ILE A 176 7.24 10.02 4.40
CA ILE A 176 7.70 10.17 5.79
C ILE A 176 6.75 11.11 6.54
N ASN A 177 6.49 12.29 5.98
CA ASN A 177 5.59 13.28 6.57
C ASN A 177 4.18 12.71 6.79
N THR A 178 3.65 11.94 5.83
CA THR A 178 2.34 11.29 5.92
C THR A 178 2.29 10.28 7.06
N PHE A 179 3.29 9.41 7.18
CA PHE A 179 3.35 8.43 8.27
C PHE A 179 3.50 9.09 9.64
N ASP A 180 4.26 10.18 9.73
CA ASP A 180 4.49 10.86 11.00
C ASP A 180 3.23 11.61 11.46
N GLN A 181 2.45 12.18 10.54
CA GLN A 181 1.13 12.76 10.85
C GLN A 181 0.10 11.71 11.29
N ALA A 182 0.15 10.50 10.70
CA ALA A 182 -0.78 9.42 11.02
C ALA A 182 -0.63 8.85 12.45
N VAL A 183 0.46 9.15 13.16
CA VAL A 183 0.69 8.72 14.56
C VAL A 183 0.04 9.67 15.59
N VAL A 184 -0.31 10.88 15.17
CA VAL A 184 -0.83 11.93 16.06
C VAL A 184 -2.36 11.84 16.25
N GLN A 185 -3.02 10.90 15.56
CA GLN A 185 -4.47 10.64 15.63
C GLN A 185 -4.76 9.37 16.44
#